data_AF-S8G3B5-F1
#
_entry.id   AF-S8G3B5-F1
#
_cell.length_a   1.000
_cell.length_b   1.000
_cell.length_c   1.000
_cell.angle_alpha   90.00
_cell.angle_beta   90.00
_cell.angle_gamma   90.00
#
_symmetry.space_group_name_H-M   'P 1'
#
loop_
_entity.id
_entity.type
_entity.pdbx_description
1 polymer ?
#
loop_
_entity_poly.entity_id
_entity_poly.type
_entity_poly.pdbx_seq_one_letter_code
_entity_poly.pdbx_strand_id
1 'polypeptide(L)'
;MEYLHARGDPNRIALISELAACCRAYTRVVLRLRTQAEAEARNPSSVPAVAGSQAPSSPPSRRAPSLQRGTSRASSRAPSVSPSYTATVHHVPVRAAQSPLFRLRRAPLLRIFVPSPDGDWLSDESVVTCENELKKAGVAHLMRAGDVVWDVAVGDESNIGRMVWDGAYLLDLDFTWSRIGDLPKYLPTLAFPPSYFHRVIRTQGSGNPICHIDIAPWGEEIAEHLQLLQDRTRTETPQGGHHMVVRWVHRSTFTIGPPAPNKPVRIPSMPNVGPGPSHGAWLVDPGWYGRVVVEAEGTNEGLADLQARCGRAFPPRAVGARAGGEQAAKEQNIVFKILRERSRPGEIWLRTVREKERLR
;
A
#
# COMPACT_ATOMS: atom_id res chain seq x y z
N MET A 1 -28.98 -7.47 9.60
CA MET A 1 -28.10 -8.39 10.36
C MET A 1 -28.43 -8.17 11.83
N GLU A 2 -29.54 -8.74 12.30
CA GLU A 2 -30.19 -8.38 13.57
C GLU A 2 -30.43 -9.63 14.42
N TYR A 3 -29.38 -10.45 14.60
CA TYR A 3 -29.52 -11.80 15.18
C TYR A 3 -28.43 -12.17 16.20
N LEU A 4 -27.98 -11.24 17.05
CA LEU A 4 -26.97 -11.54 18.08
C LEU A 4 -27.23 -10.89 19.47
N HIS A 5 -28.48 -10.66 19.85
CA HIS A 5 -28.87 -10.04 21.13
C HIS A 5 -29.38 -11.04 22.19
N ALA A 6 -28.76 -12.22 22.33
CA ALA A 6 -28.93 -13.05 23.53
C ALA A 6 -27.56 -13.22 24.23
N ARG A 7 -27.41 -12.59 25.41
CA ARG A 7 -26.26 -12.77 26.30
C ARG A 7 -26.37 -14.17 26.93
N GLY A 8 -25.34 -15.01 26.77
CA GLY A 8 -25.17 -16.24 27.55
C GLY A 8 -25.56 -17.57 26.89
N ASP A 9 -25.85 -17.61 25.58
CA ASP A 9 -26.10 -18.88 24.89
C ASP A 9 -24.79 -19.70 24.77
N PRO A 10 -24.70 -20.93 25.34
CA PRO A 10 -23.51 -21.77 25.24
C PRO A 10 -23.13 -22.10 23.79
N ASN A 11 -24.11 -22.18 22.87
CA ASN A 11 -23.84 -22.41 21.45
C ASN A 11 -23.10 -21.22 20.81
N ARG A 12 -23.41 -19.99 21.26
CA ARG A 12 -22.72 -18.78 20.81
C ARG A 12 -21.27 -18.74 21.29
N ILE A 13 -21.00 -19.14 22.53
CA ILE A 13 -19.64 -19.20 23.09
C ILE A 13 -18.80 -20.21 22.30
N ALA A 14 -19.36 -21.40 22.02
CA ALA A 14 -18.69 -22.42 21.21
C ALA A 14 -18.35 -21.91 19.80
N LEU A 15 -19.32 -21.27 19.12
CA LEU A 15 -19.13 -20.70 17.79
C LEU A 15 -18.05 -19.61 17.76
N ILE A 16 -18.05 -18.69 18.73
CA ILE A 16 -17.03 -17.64 18.85
C ILE A 16 -15.63 -18.26 19.01
N SER A 17 -15.51 -19.29 19.86
CA SER A 17 -14.26 -20.00 20.07
C SER A 17 -13.75 -20.69 18.80
N GLU A 18 -14.64 -21.32 18.04
CA GLU A 18 -14.33 -21.97 16.77
C GLU A 18 -13.87 -20.96 15.71
N LEU A 19 -14.59 -19.84 15.54
CA LEU A 19 -14.21 -18.79 14.60
C LEU A 19 -12.85 -18.17 14.94
N ALA A 20 -12.59 -17.94 16.22
CA ALA A 20 -11.28 -17.49 16.69
C ALA A 20 -10.19 -18.54 16.39
N ALA A 21 -10.45 -19.82 16.63
CA ALA A 21 -9.50 -20.90 16.31
C ALA A 21 -9.17 -20.98 14.81
N CYS A 22 -10.17 -20.85 13.94
CA CYS A 22 -10.01 -20.79 12.50
C CYS A 22 -9.15 -19.60 12.07
N CYS A 23 -9.38 -18.41 12.64
CA CYS A 23 -8.57 -17.22 12.35
C CYS A 23 -7.11 -17.38 12.81
N ARG A 24 -6.88 -17.95 14.00
CA ARG A 24 -5.53 -18.29 14.48
C ARG A 24 -4.83 -19.30 13.56
N ALA A 25 -5.55 -20.29 13.03
CA ALA A 25 -5.00 -21.24 12.05
C ALA A 25 -4.64 -20.55 10.73
N TYR A 26 -5.54 -19.71 10.19
CA TYR A 26 -5.30 -18.94 8.97
C TYR A 26 -4.04 -18.06 9.10
N THR A 27 -3.94 -17.29 10.18
CA THR A 27 -2.81 -16.40 10.45
C THR A 27 -1.48 -17.15 10.51
N ARG A 28 -1.45 -18.33 11.15
CA ARG A 28 -0.27 -19.21 11.15
C ARG A 28 0.12 -19.65 9.73
N VAL A 29 -0.84 -20.01 8.89
CA VAL A 29 -0.59 -20.44 7.51
C VAL A 29 -0.02 -19.30 6.67
N VAL A 30 -0.64 -18.11 6.71
CA VAL A 30 -0.17 -16.94 5.94
C VAL A 30 1.27 -16.59 6.30
N LEU A 31 1.61 -16.58 7.59
CA LEU A 31 2.96 -16.24 8.03
C LEU A 31 3.99 -17.31 7.68
N ARG A 32 3.63 -18.60 7.70
CA ARG A 32 4.49 -19.69 7.20
C ARG A 32 4.72 -19.60 5.69
N LEU A 33 3.69 -19.25 4.92
CA LEU A 33 3.84 -19.02 3.48
C LEU A 33 4.78 -17.85 3.19
N ARG A 34 4.73 -16.79 4.01
CA ARG A 34 5.72 -15.71 3.92
C ARG A 34 7.13 -16.21 4.18
N THR A 35 7.37 -16.90 5.29
CA THR A 35 8.72 -17.36 5.62
C THR A 35 9.29 -18.29 4.56
N GLN A 36 8.45 -19.17 3.99
CA GLN A 36 8.82 -20.01 2.86
C GLN A 36 9.19 -19.19 1.63
N ALA A 37 8.32 -18.27 1.19
CA ALA A 37 8.56 -17.46 0.00
C ALA A 37 9.85 -16.60 0.13
N GLU A 38 10.14 -16.08 1.33
CA GLU A 38 11.36 -15.32 1.59
C GLU A 38 12.62 -16.19 1.67
N ALA A 39 12.50 -17.45 2.11
CA ALA A 39 13.61 -18.41 2.05
C ALA A 39 13.94 -18.77 0.60
N GLU A 40 12.91 -19.04 -0.22
CA GLU A 40 13.05 -19.32 -1.66
C GLU A 40 13.65 -18.12 -2.42
N ALA A 41 13.26 -16.89 -2.07
CA ALA A 41 13.79 -15.68 -2.72
C ALA A 41 15.27 -15.41 -2.37
N ARG A 42 15.73 -15.82 -1.19
CA ARG A 42 17.14 -15.69 -0.78
C ARG A 42 18.05 -16.74 -1.42
N ASN A 43 17.52 -17.95 -1.60
CA ASN A 43 18.22 -19.07 -2.20
C ASN A 43 17.47 -19.50 -3.46
N PRO A 44 17.53 -18.72 -4.57
CA PRO A 44 16.96 -19.16 -5.83
C PRO A 44 17.72 -20.42 -6.24
N SER A 45 17.09 -21.58 -6.07
CA SER A 45 17.69 -22.84 -6.49
C SER A 45 17.98 -22.75 -8.00
N SER A 46 19.24 -22.97 -8.37
CA SER A 46 19.65 -23.14 -9.76
C SER A 46 19.06 -24.46 -10.26
N VAL A 47 17.84 -24.43 -10.79
CA VAL A 47 17.28 -25.60 -11.46
C VAL A 47 18.17 -25.88 -12.69
N PRO A 48 18.63 -27.13 -12.92
CA PRO A 48 19.44 -27.44 -14.08
C PRO A 48 18.61 -27.21 -15.35
N ALA A 49 19.20 -26.53 -16.34
CA ALA A 49 18.64 -26.45 -17.68
C ALA A 49 18.45 -27.88 -18.21
N VAL A 50 17.20 -28.33 -18.30
CA VAL A 50 16.88 -29.57 -19.02
C VAL A 50 17.25 -29.33 -20.48
N ALA A 51 18.29 -30.01 -20.92
CA ALA A 51 18.81 -29.99 -22.27
C ALA A 51 17.69 -30.20 -23.29
N GLY A 52 17.69 -29.35 -24.32
CA GLY A 52 16.66 -29.32 -25.35
C GLY A 52 16.53 -30.62 -26.12
N SER A 53 15.31 -31.13 -26.21
CA SER A 53 14.90 -32.06 -27.23
C SER A 53 14.49 -31.26 -28.47
N GLN A 54 15.32 -31.42 -29.50
CA GLN A 54 15.12 -30.93 -30.86
C GLN A 54 13.78 -31.43 -31.43
N ALA A 55 13.07 -30.57 -32.15
CA ALA A 55 12.17 -30.99 -33.22
C ALA A 55 12.11 -29.91 -34.33
N PRO A 56 11.96 -30.31 -35.60
CA PRO A 56 12.53 -29.60 -36.74
C PRO A 56 11.56 -28.69 -37.49
N SER A 57 12.19 -27.85 -38.31
CA SER A 57 11.73 -26.80 -39.21
C SER A 57 10.73 -27.16 -40.31
N SER A 58 9.92 -26.14 -40.69
CA SER A 58 9.47 -25.73 -42.06
C SER A 58 7.95 -25.81 -42.34
N PRO A 59 7.37 -25.09 -43.34
CA PRO A 59 7.51 -23.66 -43.70
C PRO A 59 6.12 -23.02 -44.14
N PRO A 60 6.05 -21.76 -44.65
CA PRO A 60 4.84 -20.91 -44.69
C PRO A 60 4.16 -20.77 -46.06
N SER A 61 2.87 -20.36 -46.09
CA SER A 61 2.10 -19.87 -47.28
C SER A 61 0.59 -19.82 -46.89
N ARG A 62 -0.30 -18.86 -47.23
CA ARG A 62 -0.42 -17.86 -48.31
C ARG A 62 -1.56 -16.87 -47.96
N ARG A 63 -1.39 -15.61 -48.39
CA ARG A 63 -2.34 -14.64 -48.98
C ARG A 63 -3.79 -14.48 -48.45
N ALA A 64 -4.10 -13.22 -48.12
CA ALA A 64 -5.42 -12.55 -48.02
C ALA A 64 -6.12 -12.41 -49.41
N PRO A 65 -7.20 -11.60 -49.63
CA PRO A 65 -8.16 -10.90 -48.74
C PRO A 65 -9.64 -11.04 -49.18
N SER A 66 -10.62 -10.55 -48.41
CA SER A 66 -11.82 -9.91 -49.00
C SER A 66 -12.56 -8.99 -48.01
N LEU A 67 -12.95 -7.82 -48.53
CA LEU A 67 -13.85 -6.85 -47.95
C LEU A 67 -15.31 -7.29 -48.17
N GLN A 68 -16.20 -7.06 -47.20
CA GLN A 68 -17.59 -6.71 -47.50
C GLN A 68 -18.25 -5.91 -46.37
N ARG A 69 -19.03 -4.93 -46.81
CA ARG A 69 -19.74 -3.87 -46.08
C ARG A 69 -21.20 -4.31 -45.91
N GLY A 70 -21.83 -4.04 -44.76
CA GLY A 70 -23.28 -4.19 -44.59
C GLY A 70 -23.81 -3.84 -43.20
N THR A 71 -24.59 -2.76 -43.11
CA THR A 71 -25.49 -2.32 -42.02
C THR A 71 -26.61 -3.36 -41.80
N SER A 72 -27.22 -3.63 -40.62
CA SER A 72 -27.95 -2.75 -39.69
C SER A 72 -28.55 -3.52 -38.48
N ARG A 73 -28.71 -2.82 -37.34
CA ARG A 73 -29.75 -2.89 -36.26
C ARG A 73 -29.93 -4.13 -35.34
N ALA A 74 -29.69 -3.84 -34.05
CA ALA A 74 -30.45 -4.15 -32.82
C ALA A 74 -30.83 -5.60 -32.44
N SER A 75 -30.29 -6.10 -31.31
CA SER A 75 -31.10 -6.63 -30.20
C SER A 75 -30.22 -7.03 -28.99
N SER A 76 -30.82 -6.86 -27.82
CA SER A 76 -30.42 -7.19 -26.45
C SER A 76 -29.86 -8.61 -26.19
N ARG A 77 -28.84 -8.69 -25.34
CA ARG A 77 -28.72 -9.53 -24.11
C ARG A 77 -27.26 -9.86 -23.81
N ALA A 78 -26.89 -9.68 -22.54
CA ALA A 78 -25.59 -10.04 -21.99
C ALA A 78 -25.34 -11.56 -22.07
N PRO A 79 -24.09 -12.01 -22.34
CA PRO A 79 -23.68 -13.37 -22.05
C PRO A 79 -23.04 -13.44 -20.66
N SER A 80 -23.71 -14.19 -19.78
CA SER A 80 -23.20 -14.70 -18.51
C SER A 80 -22.01 -15.64 -18.73
N VAL A 81 -20.95 -15.46 -17.94
CA VAL A 81 -19.79 -16.36 -17.90
C VAL A 81 -20.06 -17.44 -16.86
N SER A 82 -20.47 -18.62 -17.31
CA SER A 82 -20.46 -19.85 -16.51
C SER A 82 -19.18 -20.63 -16.82
N PRO A 83 -18.35 -21.00 -15.84
CA PRO A 83 -17.14 -21.79 -16.09
C PRO A 83 -17.46 -23.29 -16.06
N SER A 84 -17.42 -23.94 -17.22
CA SER A 84 -17.34 -25.40 -17.33
C SER A 84 -15.89 -25.85 -17.18
N TYR A 85 -15.62 -26.59 -16.11
CA TYR A 85 -14.33 -27.23 -15.85
C TYR A 85 -14.12 -28.39 -16.83
N THR A 86 -13.04 -28.35 -17.61
CA THR A 86 -12.45 -29.53 -18.24
C THR A 86 -10.95 -29.50 -17.95
N ALA A 87 -10.49 -30.49 -17.18
CA ALA A 87 -9.11 -30.58 -16.71
C ALA A 87 -8.20 -31.12 -17.82
N THR A 88 -7.38 -30.26 -18.39
CA THR A 88 -6.15 -30.65 -19.09
C THR A 88 -4.95 -30.39 -18.17
N VAL A 89 -4.32 -31.47 -17.73
CA VAL A 89 -3.09 -31.46 -16.94
C VAL A 89 -1.94 -30.98 -17.83
N HIS A 90 -1.75 -29.66 -17.90
CA HIS A 90 -0.49 -29.09 -18.34
C HIS A 90 0.45 -29.03 -17.15
N HIS A 91 1.54 -29.80 -17.22
CA HIS A 91 2.70 -29.64 -16.35
C HIS A 91 3.30 -28.24 -16.54
N VAL A 92 2.82 -27.29 -15.75
CA VAL A 92 3.45 -25.98 -15.59
C VAL A 92 4.69 -26.20 -14.72
N PRO A 93 5.89 -25.75 -15.13
CA PRO A 93 7.05 -25.79 -14.25
C PRO A 93 6.71 -24.97 -13.00
N VAL A 94 6.87 -25.57 -11.82
CA VAL A 94 6.58 -24.96 -10.52
C VAL A 94 7.40 -23.68 -10.39
N ARG A 95 6.81 -22.55 -10.77
CA ARG A 95 7.31 -21.22 -10.44
C ARG A 95 7.20 -21.09 -8.93
N ALA A 96 8.25 -20.56 -8.29
CA ALA A 96 8.36 -20.30 -6.85
C ALA A 96 7.01 -20.00 -6.20
N ALA A 97 6.69 -20.67 -5.10
CA ALA A 97 5.35 -20.87 -4.56
C ALA A 97 4.46 -19.61 -4.59
N GLN A 98 3.70 -19.40 -5.68
CA GLN A 98 2.74 -18.31 -5.79
C GLN A 98 1.45 -18.74 -5.10
N SER A 99 1.43 -18.71 -3.77
CA SER A 99 0.19 -18.89 -3.02
C SER A 99 -0.73 -17.67 -3.25
N PRO A 100 -2.03 -17.86 -3.49
CA PRO A 100 -2.97 -16.74 -3.56
C PRO A 100 -3.10 -16.00 -2.20
N LEU A 101 -2.66 -16.63 -1.11
CA LEU A 101 -2.75 -16.09 0.25
C LEU A 101 -1.60 -15.15 0.63
N PHE A 102 -0.45 -15.22 -0.05
CA PHE A 102 0.68 -14.35 0.24
C PHE A 102 1.51 -14.03 -1.00
N ARG A 103 1.95 -12.77 -1.10
CA ARG A 103 2.84 -12.29 -2.16
C ARG A 103 4.03 -11.58 -1.55
N LEU A 104 5.23 -11.91 -2.03
CA LEU A 104 6.46 -11.24 -1.64
C LEU A 104 6.37 -9.72 -1.82
N ARG A 105 7.02 -8.99 -0.90
CA ARG A 105 7.07 -7.53 -0.87
C ARG A 105 5.69 -6.87 -0.77
N ARG A 106 4.71 -7.57 -0.21
CA ARG A 106 3.41 -7.04 0.21
C ARG A 106 3.13 -7.38 1.66
N ALA A 107 2.36 -6.54 2.31
CA ALA A 107 1.86 -6.80 3.65
C ALA A 107 1.00 -8.08 3.63
N PRO A 108 1.23 -9.03 4.55
CA PRO A 108 0.24 -10.07 4.77
C PRO A 108 -1.02 -9.45 5.39
N LEU A 109 -2.19 -9.98 5.02
CA LEU A 109 -3.45 -9.69 5.70
C LEU A 109 -3.75 -10.83 6.67
N LEU A 110 -3.43 -10.63 7.93
CA LEU A 110 -3.70 -11.58 9.00
C LEU A 110 -5.13 -11.42 9.50
N ARG A 111 -5.70 -12.47 10.05
CA ARG A 111 -7.08 -12.48 10.55
C ARG A 111 -7.13 -12.86 12.01
N ILE A 112 -7.96 -12.14 12.74
CA ILE A 112 -8.37 -12.44 14.11
C ILE A 112 -9.88 -12.29 14.20
N PHE A 113 -10.47 -12.83 15.25
CA PHE A 113 -11.90 -12.72 15.49
C PHE A 113 -12.11 -12.34 16.96
N VAL A 114 -12.44 -11.07 17.20
CA VAL A 114 -12.72 -10.52 18.52
C VAL A 114 -14.09 -9.84 18.48
N PRO A 115 -15.15 -10.48 18.97
CA PRO A 115 -16.47 -9.87 18.97
C PRO A 115 -16.49 -8.57 19.78
N SER A 116 -16.98 -7.48 19.19
CA SER A 116 -17.32 -6.26 19.93
C SER A 116 -18.84 -6.19 20.12
N PRO A 117 -19.38 -6.61 21.28
CA PRO A 117 -20.82 -6.68 21.51
C PRO A 117 -21.50 -5.30 21.51
N ASP A 118 -20.75 -4.25 21.82
CA ASP A 118 -21.24 -2.87 21.89
C ASP A 118 -21.00 -2.11 20.56
N GLY A 119 -20.34 -2.75 19.58
CA GLY A 119 -20.07 -2.17 18.25
C GLY A 119 -18.82 -1.29 18.17
N ASP A 120 -18.22 -0.95 19.31
CA ASP A 120 -16.96 -0.20 19.38
C ASP A 120 -15.78 -1.12 19.09
N TRP A 121 -15.27 -1.07 17.86
CA TRP A 121 -14.22 -1.98 17.40
C TRP A 121 -12.79 -1.46 17.60
N LEU A 122 -12.65 -0.19 18.00
CA LEU A 122 -11.38 0.50 18.27
C LEU A 122 -11.26 0.98 19.74
N SER A 123 -11.82 0.24 20.69
CA SER A 123 -11.53 0.54 22.10
C SER A 123 -10.16 0.01 22.47
N ASP A 124 -9.46 0.65 23.42
CA ASP A 124 -8.16 0.16 23.90
C ASP A 124 -8.25 -1.31 24.36
N GLU A 125 -9.39 -1.71 24.94
CA GLU A 125 -9.67 -3.09 25.35
C GLU A 125 -9.81 -4.05 24.16
N SER A 126 -10.47 -3.63 23.06
CA SER A 126 -10.61 -4.46 21.86
C SER A 126 -9.25 -4.68 21.21
N VAL A 127 -8.41 -3.64 21.12
CA VAL A 127 -7.05 -3.74 20.57
C VAL A 127 -6.17 -4.69 21.40
N VAL A 128 -6.19 -4.56 22.74
CA VAL A 128 -5.45 -5.48 23.62
C VAL A 128 -5.95 -6.93 23.48
N THR A 129 -7.27 -7.13 23.32
CA THR A 129 -7.84 -8.45 23.07
C THR A 129 -7.39 -9.02 21.74
N CYS A 130 -7.31 -8.18 20.70
CA CYS A 130 -6.77 -8.52 19.39
C CYS A 130 -5.31 -8.97 19.47
N GLU A 131 -4.47 -8.25 20.23
CA GLU A 131 -3.08 -8.65 20.48
C GLU A 131 -2.99 -9.99 21.22
N ASN A 132 -3.87 -10.23 22.18
CA ASN A 132 -3.92 -11.49 22.91
C ASN A 132 -4.30 -12.67 21.99
N GLU A 133 -5.14 -12.47 20.98
CA GLU A 133 -5.42 -13.49 19.97
C GLU A 133 -4.19 -13.82 19.10
N LEU A 134 -3.37 -12.83 18.76
CA LEU A 134 -2.09 -13.05 18.07
C LEU A 134 -1.09 -13.81 18.95
N LYS A 135 -1.04 -13.49 20.25
CA LYS A 135 -0.22 -14.22 21.24
C LYS A 135 -0.68 -15.67 21.36
N LYS A 136 -1.98 -15.91 21.49
CA LYS A 136 -2.57 -17.28 21.51
C LYS A 136 -2.32 -18.05 20.22
N ALA A 137 -2.27 -17.36 19.07
CA ALA A 137 -1.89 -17.98 17.81
C ALA A 137 -0.41 -18.41 17.77
N GLY A 138 0.43 -17.90 18.68
CA GLY A 138 1.85 -18.22 18.77
C GLY A 138 2.68 -17.64 17.63
N VAL A 139 2.22 -16.54 17.01
CA VAL A 139 2.83 -16.01 15.78
C VAL A 139 3.65 -14.74 15.96
N ALA A 140 3.68 -14.15 17.16
CA ALA A 140 4.33 -12.87 17.41
C ALA A 140 5.79 -12.82 16.93
N HIS A 141 6.55 -13.90 17.11
CA HIS A 141 7.94 -14.04 16.65
C HIS A 141 8.11 -14.08 15.12
N LEU A 142 7.03 -14.35 14.37
CA LEU A 142 7.02 -14.34 12.92
C LEU A 142 6.55 -13.00 12.36
N MET A 143 5.88 -12.17 13.16
CA MET A 143 5.34 -10.88 12.74
C MET A 143 6.46 -9.85 12.53
N ARG A 144 6.21 -8.89 11.65
CA ARG A 144 7.12 -7.78 11.37
C ARG A 144 6.34 -6.47 11.30
N ALA A 145 7.04 -5.38 11.57
CA ALA A 145 6.46 -4.06 11.38
C ALA A 145 5.86 -3.93 9.97
N GLY A 146 4.68 -3.32 9.86
CA GLY A 146 3.89 -3.21 8.63
C GLY A 146 2.97 -4.40 8.33
N ASP A 147 2.96 -5.47 9.13
CA ASP A 147 1.95 -6.52 8.98
C ASP A 147 0.56 -5.97 9.29
N VAL A 148 -0.42 -6.32 8.46
CA VAL A 148 -1.79 -5.84 8.62
C VAL A 148 -2.63 -6.94 9.25
N VAL A 149 -3.32 -6.60 10.33
CA VAL A 149 -4.22 -7.49 11.05
C VAL A 149 -5.64 -6.97 10.85
N TRP A 150 -6.57 -7.87 10.54
CA TRP A 150 -7.97 -7.55 10.39
C TRP A 150 -8.80 -8.37 11.37
N ASP A 151 -9.52 -7.66 12.24
CA ASP A 151 -10.57 -8.25 13.04
C ASP A 151 -11.82 -8.45 12.19
N VAL A 152 -12.03 -9.70 11.79
CA VAL A 152 -13.12 -10.10 10.89
C VAL A 152 -14.49 -10.06 11.59
N ALA A 153 -14.54 -9.93 12.92
CA ALA A 153 -15.80 -9.83 13.65
C ALA A 153 -16.55 -8.51 13.35
N VAL A 154 -15.83 -7.47 12.92
CA VAL A 154 -16.38 -6.12 12.67
C VAL A 154 -16.93 -5.97 11.24
N GLY A 155 -16.60 -6.90 10.34
CA GLY A 155 -16.98 -6.85 8.92
C GLY A 155 -15.88 -6.32 7.99
N ASP A 156 -16.17 -6.30 6.69
CA ASP A 156 -15.19 -5.99 5.61
C ASP A 156 -15.49 -4.65 4.90
N GLU A 157 -16.18 -3.74 5.58
CA GLU A 157 -16.46 -2.43 5.01
C GLU A 157 -15.20 -1.55 5.07
N SER A 158 -14.74 -1.07 3.91
CA SER A 158 -13.55 -0.22 3.81
C SER A 158 -12.32 -0.80 4.54
N ASN A 159 -11.76 -0.10 5.53
CA ASN A 159 -10.69 -0.62 6.40
C ASN A 159 -11.14 -0.84 7.85
N ILE A 160 -12.45 -0.95 8.09
CA ILE A 160 -12.96 -1.25 9.42
C ILE A 160 -12.37 -2.58 9.91
N GLY A 161 -11.98 -2.61 11.19
CA GLY A 161 -11.29 -3.73 11.83
C GLY A 161 -9.81 -3.88 11.46
N ARG A 162 -9.24 -3.05 10.57
CA ARG A 162 -7.83 -3.18 10.17
C ARG A 162 -6.92 -2.36 11.06
N MET A 163 -5.87 -3.02 11.54
CA MET A 163 -4.77 -2.44 12.34
C MET A 163 -3.43 -2.83 11.71
N VAL A 164 -2.37 -2.09 12.04
CA VAL A 164 -1.01 -2.35 11.57
C VAL A 164 -0.11 -2.67 12.75
N TRP A 165 0.75 -3.66 12.61
CA TRP A 165 1.77 -3.99 13.61
C TRP A 165 2.98 -3.06 13.45
N ASP A 166 3.48 -2.40 14.49
CA ASP A 166 4.75 -1.63 14.43
C ASP A 166 6.01 -2.44 14.77
N GLY A 167 5.84 -3.70 15.17
CA GLY A 167 6.92 -4.53 15.69
C GLY A 167 6.75 -4.87 17.18
N ALA A 168 5.88 -4.17 17.91
CA ALA A 168 5.60 -4.41 19.33
C ALA A 168 4.11 -4.42 19.66
N TYR A 169 3.31 -3.56 19.02
CA TYR A 169 1.90 -3.34 19.30
C TYR A 169 1.06 -3.25 18.02
N LEU A 170 -0.25 -3.46 18.17
CA LEU A 170 -1.24 -3.14 17.14
C LEU A 170 -1.59 -1.66 17.18
N LEU A 171 -1.72 -1.09 16.00
CA LEU A 171 -1.91 0.34 15.80
C LEU A 171 -3.09 0.58 14.88
N ASP A 172 -3.89 1.56 15.26
CA ASP A 172 -5.01 2.00 14.46
C ASP A 172 -4.55 2.72 13.19
N LEU A 173 -5.43 2.73 12.20
CA LEU A 173 -5.24 3.56 11.01
C LEU A 173 -5.45 5.04 11.35
N ASP A 174 -4.75 5.90 10.63
CA ASP A 174 -4.88 7.35 10.79
C ASP A 174 -5.99 7.90 9.90
N PHE A 175 -6.98 8.54 10.53
CA PHE A 175 -8.14 9.12 9.86
C PHE A 175 -7.97 10.62 9.57
N THR A 176 -6.81 11.21 9.87
CA THR A 176 -6.54 12.65 9.70
C THR A 176 -6.73 13.12 8.25
N TRP A 177 -6.37 12.29 7.27
CA TRP A 177 -6.37 12.65 5.84
C TRP A 177 -7.30 11.77 4.99
N SER A 178 -7.93 10.76 5.59
CA SER A 178 -8.72 9.74 4.90
C SER A 178 -9.86 9.22 5.77
N ARG A 179 -11.07 9.24 5.21
CA ARG A 179 -12.28 8.84 5.96
C ARG A 179 -12.32 7.35 6.25
N ILE A 180 -11.55 6.58 5.49
CA ILE A 180 -11.46 5.13 5.65
C ILE A 180 -10.16 4.71 6.36
N GLY A 181 -9.38 5.67 6.87
CA GLY A 181 -8.09 5.41 7.51
C GLY A 181 -6.97 5.11 6.51
N ASP A 182 -5.78 5.64 6.78
CA ASP A 182 -4.53 5.36 6.08
C ASP A 182 -3.45 4.92 7.09
N LEU A 183 -2.24 4.63 6.59
CA LEU A 183 -1.13 4.25 7.46
C LEU A 183 -0.79 5.37 8.44
N PRO A 184 -0.55 5.05 9.71
CA PRO A 184 -0.21 6.05 10.69
C PRO A 184 1.18 6.66 10.49
N LYS A 185 1.33 7.92 10.88
CA LYS A 185 2.55 8.73 10.70
C LYS A 185 3.83 8.17 11.32
N TYR A 186 3.71 7.33 12.35
CA TYR A 186 4.86 6.72 13.03
C TYR A 186 5.44 5.53 12.29
N LEU A 187 4.75 5.00 11.26
CA LEU A 187 5.32 4.00 10.36
C LEU A 187 6.09 4.68 9.23
N PRO A 188 7.43 4.55 9.18
CA PRO A 188 8.23 5.20 8.16
C PRO A 188 7.94 4.61 6.78
N THR A 189 7.30 5.37 5.89
CA THR A 189 6.82 4.84 4.60
C THR A 189 7.96 4.38 3.70
N LEU A 190 9.12 5.06 3.75
CA LEU A 190 10.30 4.66 2.99
C LEU A 190 10.83 3.26 3.35
N ALA A 191 10.45 2.70 4.52
CA ALA A 191 10.88 1.37 4.94
C ALA A 191 10.14 0.23 4.26
N PHE A 192 9.10 0.55 3.50
CA PHE A 192 8.25 -0.41 2.80
C PHE A 192 8.27 -0.13 1.31
N PRO A 193 8.20 -1.14 0.44
CA PRO A 193 7.97 -0.90 -0.99
C PRO A 193 6.76 0.02 -1.21
N PRO A 194 6.77 0.94 -2.20
CA PRO A 194 5.63 1.83 -2.47
C PRO A 194 4.27 1.11 -2.68
N SER A 195 4.32 -0.18 -3.07
CA SER A 195 3.14 -1.02 -3.29
C SER A 195 2.81 -1.98 -2.14
N TYR A 196 3.55 -1.93 -1.02
CA TYR A 196 3.49 -2.92 0.06
C TYR A 196 2.08 -3.12 0.60
N PHE A 197 1.36 -2.02 0.83
CA PHE A 197 0.00 -2.03 1.37
C PHE A 197 -1.11 -2.05 0.30
N HIS A 198 -0.77 -2.10 -0.99
CA HIS A 198 -1.76 -2.03 -2.07
C HIS A 198 -2.80 -3.16 -1.95
N ARG A 199 -4.09 -2.80 -1.92
CA ARG A 199 -5.25 -3.70 -1.73
C ARG A 199 -5.34 -4.38 -0.35
N VAL A 200 -4.37 -4.19 0.53
CA VAL A 200 -4.41 -4.68 1.92
C VAL A 200 -5.00 -3.60 2.81
N ILE A 201 -4.43 -2.39 2.74
CA ILE A 201 -5.09 -1.17 3.18
C ILE A 201 -5.75 -0.56 1.94
N ARG A 202 -7.08 -0.44 1.98
CA ARG A 202 -7.87 0.15 0.91
C ARG A 202 -7.66 1.66 0.91
N THR A 203 -7.71 2.25 -0.27
CA THR A 203 -7.47 3.67 -0.49
C THR A 203 -8.72 4.30 -1.08
N GLN A 204 -9.12 5.46 -0.58
CA GLN A 204 -10.33 6.15 -1.03
C GLN A 204 -10.15 6.80 -2.42
N GLY A 205 -11.24 6.89 -3.19
CA GLY A 205 -11.31 7.69 -4.42
C GLY A 205 -10.34 7.22 -5.51
N SER A 206 -9.44 8.10 -5.95
CA SER A 206 -8.46 7.87 -7.04
C SER A 206 -7.50 6.69 -6.84
N GLY A 207 -7.49 6.06 -5.66
CA GLY A 207 -6.63 4.92 -5.36
C GLY A 207 -5.19 5.27 -4.99
N ASN A 208 -4.92 6.56 -4.72
CA ASN A 208 -3.62 7.11 -4.36
C ASN A 208 -3.43 7.19 -2.84
N PRO A 209 -2.59 6.33 -2.23
CA PRO A 209 -2.48 6.21 -0.77
C PRO A 209 -1.75 7.40 -0.16
N ILE A 210 -2.12 7.75 1.07
CA ILE A 210 -1.34 8.67 1.90
C ILE A 210 -0.05 7.97 2.34
N CYS A 211 1.04 8.73 2.38
CA CYS A 211 2.33 8.30 2.89
C CYS A 211 3.00 9.42 3.68
N HIS A 212 3.84 9.02 4.63
CA HIS A 212 4.59 9.89 5.53
C HIS A 212 6.08 9.77 5.23
N ILE A 213 6.64 10.78 4.56
CA ILE A 213 8.02 10.82 4.07
C ILE A 213 8.63 12.18 4.39
N ASP A 214 9.77 12.20 5.07
CA ASP A 214 10.57 13.41 5.18
C ASP A 214 11.46 13.56 3.94
N ILE A 215 11.23 14.63 3.16
CA ILE A 215 12.01 14.95 1.95
C ILE A 215 13.11 15.98 2.20
N ALA A 216 13.25 16.50 3.42
CA ALA A 216 14.27 17.49 3.77
C ALA A 216 15.71 17.07 3.41
N PRO A 217 16.10 15.78 3.52
CA PRO A 217 17.44 15.33 3.09
C PRO A 217 17.76 15.57 1.61
N TRP A 218 16.74 15.69 0.76
CA TRP A 218 16.89 15.95 -0.68
C TRP A 218 16.54 17.39 -1.06
N GLY A 219 16.40 18.28 -0.09
CA GLY A 219 15.93 19.64 -0.32
C GLY A 219 16.74 20.41 -1.37
N GLU A 220 18.07 20.25 -1.40
CA GLU A 220 18.95 20.93 -2.36
C GLU A 220 18.70 20.45 -3.80
N GLU A 221 18.64 19.13 -4.02
CA GLU A 221 18.30 18.54 -5.33
C GLU A 221 16.89 18.96 -5.78
N ILE A 222 15.95 19.07 -4.84
CA ILE A 222 14.59 19.55 -5.10
C ILE A 222 14.59 21.05 -5.48
N ALA A 223 15.40 21.86 -4.82
CA ALA A 223 15.50 23.29 -5.14
C ALA A 223 16.10 23.52 -6.54
N GLU A 224 17.13 22.75 -6.89
CA GLU A 224 17.80 22.82 -8.19
C GLU A 224 16.88 22.44 -9.36
N HIS A 225 16.06 21.40 -9.20
CA HIS A 225 15.18 20.89 -10.26
C HIS A 225 13.77 21.49 -10.28
N LEU A 226 13.49 22.51 -9.46
CA LEU A 226 12.16 23.07 -9.31
C LEU A 226 11.72 23.84 -10.57
N GLN A 227 10.57 23.46 -11.13
CA GLN A 227 9.97 24.09 -12.31
C GLN A 227 8.47 24.30 -12.13
N LEU A 228 7.94 25.40 -12.66
CA LEU A 228 6.50 25.63 -12.80
C LEU A 228 6.04 25.14 -14.18
N LEU A 229 5.16 24.15 -14.21
CA LEU A 229 4.71 23.49 -15.43
C LEU A 229 3.20 23.63 -15.60
N GLN A 230 2.76 23.78 -16.85
CA GLN A 230 1.37 23.65 -17.23
C GLN A 230 1.06 22.16 -17.50
N ASP A 231 0.27 21.55 -16.63
CA ASP A 231 -0.18 20.17 -16.75
C ASP A 231 -1.58 20.13 -17.36
N ARG A 232 -1.82 19.16 -18.25
CA ARG A 232 -3.10 18.95 -18.93
C ARG A 232 -3.61 17.57 -18.59
N THR A 233 -4.53 17.49 -17.65
CA THR A 233 -5.04 16.21 -17.16
C THR A 233 -6.46 15.99 -17.68
N ARG A 234 -6.74 14.76 -18.15
CA ARG A 234 -8.09 14.35 -18.55
C ARG A 234 -8.86 13.97 -17.30
N THR A 235 -9.93 14.69 -16.99
CA THR A 235 -10.80 14.40 -15.85
C THR A 235 -12.16 13.91 -16.34
N GLU A 236 -12.67 12.85 -15.73
CA GLU A 236 -14.01 12.35 -16.01
C GLU A 236 -15.04 13.23 -15.27
N THR A 237 -16.05 13.71 -15.99
CA THR A 237 -17.15 14.48 -15.40
C THR A 237 -18.12 13.52 -14.71
N PRO A 238 -18.90 13.99 -13.71
CA PRO A 238 -19.90 13.15 -13.03
C PRO A 238 -20.95 12.50 -13.97
N GLN A 239 -21.05 12.96 -15.22
CA GLN A 239 -21.95 12.44 -16.26
C GLN A 239 -21.25 11.50 -17.25
N GLY A 240 -20.00 11.08 -16.99
CA GLY A 240 -19.22 10.16 -17.83
C GLY A 240 -18.54 10.81 -19.05
N GLY A 241 -18.57 12.15 -19.16
CA GLY A 241 -17.80 12.90 -20.16
C GLY A 241 -16.34 13.02 -19.76
N HIS A 242 -15.44 13.34 -20.69
CA HIS A 242 -14.03 13.61 -20.35
C HIS A 242 -13.65 15.03 -20.73
N HIS A 243 -13.25 15.83 -19.76
CA HIS A 243 -12.82 17.20 -19.97
C HIS A 243 -11.32 17.33 -19.72
N MET A 244 -10.65 18.10 -20.56
CA MET A 244 -9.24 18.45 -20.36
C MET A 244 -9.16 19.62 -19.39
N VAL A 245 -8.59 19.39 -18.22
CA VAL A 245 -8.36 20.42 -17.22
C VAL A 245 -6.89 20.83 -17.30
N VAL A 246 -6.66 22.12 -17.52
CA VAL A 246 -5.34 22.73 -17.45
C VAL A 246 -5.09 23.17 -16.02
N ARG A 247 -4.01 22.71 -15.41
CA ARG A 247 -3.57 23.13 -14.07
C ARG A 247 -2.10 23.50 -14.08
N TRP A 248 -1.74 24.52 -13.31
CA TRP A 248 -0.33 24.82 -13.05
C TRP A 248 0.16 23.97 -11.88
N VAL A 249 1.38 23.46 -11.97
CA VAL A 249 1.97 22.56 -10.97
C VAL A 249 3.44 22.91 -10.78
N HIS A 250 3.87 23.04 -9.53
CA HIS A 250 5.29 23.05 -9.20
C HIS A 250 5.78 21.61 -9.19
N ARG A 251 6.74 21.30 -10.06
CA ARG A 251 7.33 19.96 -10.17
C ARG A 251 8.82 20.05 -9.87
N SER A 252 9.31 19.10 -9.10
CA SER A 252 10.74 18.89 -8.92
C SER A 252 11.04 17.40 -8.81
N THR A 253 12.31 17.02 -8.85
CA THR A 253 12.74 15.62 -8.74
C THR A 253 13.95 15.48 -7.85
N PHE A 254 14.01 14.36 -7.14
CA PHE A 254 15.21 13.94 -6.43
C PHE A 254 15.49 12.45 -6.64
N THR A 255 16.67 11.99 -6.25
CA THR A 255 17.09 10.61 -6.49
C THR A 255 17.36 9.88 -5.17
N ILE A 256 16.78 8.69 -5.05
CA ILE A 256 17.09 7.75 -3.96
C ILE A 256 18.02 6.68 -4.55
N GLY A 257 19.30 6.74 -4.19
CA GLY A 257 20.28 5.76 -4.63
C GLY A 257 20.29 4.51 -3.74
N PRO A 258 20.74 3.36 -4.27
CA PRO A 258 21.15 2.27 -3.41
C PRO A 258 22.25 2.77 -2.46
N PRO A 259 22.26 2.31 -1.20
CA PRO A 259 23.35 2.65 -0.30
C PRO A 259 24.69 2.22 -0.90
N ALA A 260 25.73 3.03 -0.68
CA ALA A 260 27.09 2.60 -0.97
C ALA A 260 27.34 1.25 -0.25
N PRO A 261 28.12 0.33 -0.84
CA PRO A 261 28.46 -0.93 -0.19
C PRO A 261 29.04 -0.61 1.21
N ASN A 262 28.34 -1.05 2.26
CA ASN A 262 28.61 -0.81 3.70
C ASN A 262 27.97 0.42 4.37
N LYS A 263 27.13 1.22 3.70
CA LYS A 263 26.40 2.35 4.33
C LYS A 263 24.90 2.33 4.01
N PRO A 264 24.12 1.40 4.60
CA PRO A 264 22.67 1.38 4.40
C PRO A 264 22.05 2.72 4.82
N VAL A 265 21.11 3.22 4.01
CA VAL A 265 20.36 4.45 4.34
C VAL A 265 19.39 4.12 5.48
N ARG A 266 19.80 4.45 6.71
CA ARG A 266 18.98 4.27 7.90
C ARG A 266 17.94 5.37 7.96
N ILE A 267 16.70 4.96 8.19
CA ILE A 267 15.62 5.87 8.52
C ILE A 267 15.67 6.07 10.04
N PRO A 268 15.66 7.31 10.54
CA PRO A 268 15.58 7.57 11.97
C PRO A 268 14.38 6.82 12.56
N SER A 269 14.64 5.98 13.57
CA SER A 269 13.55 5.31 14.27
C SER A 269 12.78 6.35 15.07
N MET A 270 11.45 6.36 14.92
CA MET A 270 10.59 7.16 15.78
C MET A 270 10.65 6.64 17.22
N PRO A 271 10.49 7.50 18.25
CA PRO A 271 10.40 7.05 19.63
C PRO A 271 9.27 6.04 19.80
N ASN A 272 9.50 4.99 20.59
CA ASN A 272 8.52 3.94 20.94
C ASN A 272 8.04 3.04 19.79
N VAL A 273 8.65 3.10 18.60
CA VAL A 273 8.35 2.17 17.50
C VAL A 273 9.20 0.91 17.65
N GLY A 274 8.57 -0.24 17.41
CA GLY A 274 9.20 -1.55 17.45
C GLY A 274 10.33 -1.76 16.42
N PRO A 275 10.97 -2.94 16.43
CA PRO A 275 12.03 -3.29 15.48
C PRO A 275 11.55 -3.19 14.04
N GLY A 276 12.36 -2.58 13.17
CA GLY A 276 12.01 -2.39 11.78
C GLY A 276 11.89 -3.70 10.96
N PRO A 277 11.23 -3.65 9.79
CA PRO A 277 10.93 -4.85 9.00
C PRO A 277 12.19 -5.53 8.43
N SER A 278 13.31 -4.80 8.33
CA SER A 278 14.58 -5.30 7.80
C SER A 278 15.48 -5.83 8.92
N HIS A 279 15.17 -7.02 9.43
CA HIS A 279 15.93 -7.66 10.53
C HIS A 279 16.08 -6.76 11.77
N GLY A 280 15.06 -5.97 12.09
CA GLY A 280 15.07 -5.04 13.22
C GLY A 280 15.61 -3.65 12.90
N ALA A 281 16.05 -3.39 11.67
CA ALA A 281 16.47 -2.07 11.21
C ALA A 281 15.39 -1.38 10.36
N TRP A 282 15.30 -0.06 10.53
CA TRP A 282 14.51 0.84 9.68
C TRP A 282 15.41 1.35 8.55
N LEU A 283 15.30 0.74 7.36
CA LEU A 283 16.11 1.04 6.18
C LEU A 283 15.20 1.43 5.02
N VAL A 284 15.67 2.28 4.11
CA VAL A 284 14.93 2.57 2.87
C VAL A 284 14.83 1.31 2.01
N ASP A 285 13.60 0.89 1.70
CA ASP A 285 13.33 -0.28 0.87
C ASP A 285 13.83 -0.06 -0.57
N PRO A 286 14.48 -1.06 -1.20
CA PRO A 286 14.96 -0.93 -2.58
C PRO A 286 13.89 -0.59 -3.63
N GLY A 287 12.61 -0.75 -3.32
CA GLY A 287 11.50 -0.33 -4.17
C GLY A 287 11.37 1.18 -4.34
N TRP A 288 12.06 1.97 -3.50
CA TRP A 288 12.17 3.41 -3.63
C TRP A 288 13.37 3.87 -4.47
N TYR A 289 14.32 2.97 -4.80
CA TYR A 289 15.51 3.36 -5.52
C TYR A 289 15.17 3.82 -6.94
N GLY A 290 15.80 4.93 -7.34
CA GLY A 290 15.52 5.62 -8.60
C GLY A 290 15.09 7.07 -8.38
N ARG A 291 14.30 7.58 -9.33
CA ARG A 291 13.83 8.97 -9.33
C ARG A 291 12.53 9.08 -8.53
N VAL A 292 12.43 10.11 -7.71
CA VAL A 292 11.18 10.51 -7.07
C VAL A 292 10.80 11.89 -7.61
N VAL A 293 9.59 11.98 -8.18
CA VAL A 293 9.03 13.23 -8.68
C VAL A 293 8.04 13.77 -7.66
N VAL A 294 8.21 15.01 -7.24
CA VAL A 294 7.32 15.68 -6.28
C VAL A 294 6.54 16.77 -7.00
N GLU A 295 5.21 16.74 -6.84
CA GLU A 295 4.30 17.76 -7.34
C GLU A 295 3.64 18.52 -6.20
N ALA A 296 3.64 19.84 -6.30
CA ALA A 296 2.85 20.74 -5.47
C ALA A 296 1.94 21.62 -6.36
N GLU A 297 0.87 22.14 -5.78
CA GLU A 297 -0.05 23.06 -6.46
C GLU A 297 0.70 24.26 -7.06
N GLY A 298 0.34 24.68 -8.27
CA GLY A 298 1.00 25.78 -9.01
C GLY A 298 0.82 27.18 -8.45
N THR A 299 0.30 27.33 -7.24
CA THR A 299 0.14 28.63 -6.58
C THR A 299 1.36 28.97 -5.70
N ASN A 300 1.49 30.24 -5.32
CA ASN A 300 2.57 30.68 -4.42
C ASN A 300 2.52 29.98 -3.05
N GLU A 301 1.33 29.59 -2.57
CA GLU A 301 1.17 28.84 -1.33
C GLU A 301 1.59 27.37 -1.51
N GLY A 302 1.32 26.78 -2.68
CA GLY A 302 1.80 25.43 -3.00
C GLY A 302 3.32 25.38 -3.09
N LEU A 303 3.95 26.40 -3.68
CA LEU A 303 5.40 26.58 -3.66
C LEU A 303 5.93 26.76 -2.23
N ALA A 304 5.29 27.61 -1.43
CA ALA A 304 5.67 27.83 -0.03
C ALA A 304 5.64 26.55 0.80
N ASP A 305 4.58 25.75 0.63
CA ASP A 305 4.42 24.46 1.29
C ASP A 305 5.55 23.50 0.87
N LEU A 306 5.86 23.38 -0.42
CA LEU A 306 6.98 22.54 -0.88
C LEU A 306 8.33 23.00 -0.32
N GLN A 307 8.59 24.31 -0.31
CA GLN A 307 9.82 24.88 0.26
C GLN A 307 9.95 24.58 1.76
N ALA A 308 8.85 24.67 2.52
CA ALA A 308 8.85 24.38 3.95
C ALA A 308 9.18 22.92 4.28
N ARG A 309 8.85 21.99 3.38
CA ARG A 309 9.16 20.55 3.50
C ARG A 309 10.63 20.23 3.22
N CYS A 310 11.33 21.09 2.51
CA CYS A 310 12.72 20.89 2.09
C CYS A 310 13.75 21.40 3.11
N GLY A 311 13.34 21.65 4.36
CA GLY A 311 14.22 22.09 5.42
C GLY A 311 14.88 23.45 5.14
N ARG A 312 16.21 23.48 5.03
CA ARG A 312 17.01 24.70 4.85
C ARG A 312 17.48 24.93 3.41
N ALA A 313 17.05 24.10 2.46
CA ALA A 313 17.54 24.17 1.08
C ALA A 313 17.09 25.43 0.32
N PHE A 314 16.03 26.09 0.78
CA PHE A 314 15.56 27.36 0.23
C PHE A 314 15.92 28.53 1.16
N PRO A 315 16.24 29.71 0.61
CA PRO A 315 16.50 30.89 1.43
C PRO A 315 15.35 31.18 2.40
N PRO A 316 15.63 31.55 3.66
CA PRO A 316 14.59 31.90 4.61
C PRO A 316 13.79 33.08 4.07
N ARG A 317 12.46 32.96 4.09
CA ARG A 317 11.57 34.06 3.75
C ARG A 317 11.70 35.16 4.82
N ALA A 318 11.43 36.41 4.42
CA ALA A 318 11.43 37.56 5.32
C ALA A 318 10.61 37.29 6.60
N VAL A 319 11.15 37.76 7.73
CA VAL A 319 10.64 37.52 9.09
C VAL A 319 9.20 38.02 9.21
N GLY A 320 8.27 37.14 9.63
CA GLY A 320 6.85 37.49 9.86
C GLY A 320 5.82 36.44 9.42
N ALA A 321 6.23 35.42 8.64
CA ALA A 321 5.30 34.47 8.02
C ALA A 321 5.05 33.14 8.77
N ARG A 322 5.46 33.01 10.05
CA ARG A 322 5.25 31.78 10.85
C ARG A 322 4.46 32.07 12.12
N ALA A 323 3.14 32.16 12.00
CA ALA A 323 2.21 32.11 13.11
C ALA A 323 1.50 30.74 13.08
N GLY A 324 2.11 29.73 13.69
CA GLY A 324 1.54 28.39 13.79
C GLY A 324 2.52 27.45 14.49
N GLY A 325 2.08 26.75 15.54
CA GLY A 325 2.92 25.95 16.42
C GLY A 325 3.86 25.01 15.64
N GLU A 326 5.15 25.04 15.98
CA GLU A 326 6.22 24.34 15.24
C GLU A 326 5.97 22.84 15.03
N GLN A 327 5.21 22.21 15.93
CA GLN A 327 4.94 20.77 15.88
C GLN A 327 3.90 20.40 14.80
N ALA A 328 2.81 21.16 14.67
CA ALA A 328 1.78 20.90 13.66
C ALA A 328 2.33 21.13 12.23
N ALA A 329 3.18 22.15 12.07
CA ALA A 329 3.87 22.41 10.81
C ALA A 329 4.83 21.25 10.42
N LYS A 330 5.55 20.67 11.39
CA LYS A 330 6.41 19.51 11.14
C LYS A 330 5.61 18.27 10.71
N GLU A 331 4.45 18.03 11.31
CA GLU A 331 3.60 16.89 10.96
C GLU A 331 3.02 17.01 9.56
N GLN A 332 2.58 18.20 9.15
CA GLN A 332 2.07 18.42 7.80
C GLN A 332 3.16 18.21 6.74
N ASN A 333 4.41 18.58 7.05
CA ASN A 333 5.51 18.59 6.09
C ASN A 333 5.90 17.22 5.55
N ILE A 334 5.54 16.14 6.25
CA ILE A 334 5.85 14.78 5.82
C ILE A 334 4.72 14.09 5.05
N VAL A 335 3.55 14.73 4.89
CA VAL A 335 2.36 14.07 4.30
C VAL A 335 2.30 14.23 2.78
N PHE A 336 2.28 13.11 2.06
CA PHE A 336 2.18 13.05 0.59
C PHE A 336 1.16 12.00 0.15
N LYS A 337 0.66 12.12 -1.10
CA LYS A 337 -0.02 11.03 -1.80
C LYS A 337 0.92 10.41 -2.83
N ILE A 338 0.98 9.08 -2.89
CA ILE A 338 1.64 8.37 -3.99
C ILE A 338 0.68 8.35 -5.19
N LEU A 339 1.09 8.94 -6.31
CA LEU A 339 0.32 8.95 -7.56
C LEU A 339 0.57 7.65 -8.33
N ARG A 340 -0.26 6.64 -8.08
CA ARG A 340 -0.07 5.28 -8.61
C ARG A 340 -0.19 5.22 -10.13
N GLU A 341 -1.08 6.02 -10.70
CA GLU A 341 -1.34 6.08 -12.15
C GLU A 341 -0.15 6.63 -12.94
N ARG A 342 0.78 7.34 -12.28
CA ARG A 342 1.99 7.90 -12.89
C ARG A 342 3.26 7.18 -12.48
N SER A 343 3.24 6.51 -11.32
CA SER A 343 4.38 5.80 -10.77
C SER A 343 4.67 4.50 -11.52
N ARG A 344 5.96 4.19 -11.66
CA ARG A 344 6.49 2.98 -12.30
C ARG A 344 7.78 2.53 -11.60
N PRO A 345 8.24 1.29 -11.77
CA PRO A 345 9.52 0.86 -11.20
C PRO A 345 10.65 1.84 -11.58
N GLY A 346 11.41 2.31 -10.59
CA GLY A 346 12.48 3.30 -10.78
C GLY A 346 12.05 4.76 -10.88
N GLU A 347 10.74 5.06 -10.90
CA GLU A 347 10.20 6.42 -10.92
C GLU A 347 8.89 6.51 -10.12
N ILE A 348 8.95 7.10 -8.92
CA ILE A 348 7.79 7.24 -8.03
C ILE A 348 7.30 8.69 -8.04
N TRP A 349 6.01 8.87 -8.19
CA TRP A 349 5.37 10.18 -8.20
C TRP A 349 4.66 10.45 -6.88
N LEU A 350 4.99 11.58 -6.26
CA LEU A 350 4.42 12.06 -5.02
C LEU A 350 3.72 13.41 -5.25
N ARG A 351 2.61 13.62 -4.56
CA ARG A 351 1.93 14.92 -4.49
C ARG A 351 1.85 15.39 -3.05
N THR A 352 2.18 16.65 -2.80
CA THR A 352 2.00 17.24 -1.46
C THR A 352 0.52 17.20 -1.06
N VAL A 353 0.28 16.92 0.23
CA VAL A 353 -1.06 17.01 0.83
C VAL A 353 -1.07 18.24 1.72
N ARG A 354 -2.04 19.13 1.46
CA ARG A 354 -2.15 20.42 2.16
C ARG A 354 -3.17 20.33 3.29
N GLU A 355 -3.04 21.17 4.31
CA GLU A 355 -3.98 21.25 5.45
C GLU A 355 -5.46 21.40 5.04
N LYS A 356 -5.74 22.04 3.89
CA LYS A 356 -7.11 22.13 3.34
C LYS A 356 -7.74 20.78 2.99
N GLU A 357 -6.93 19.74 2.82
CA GLU A 357 -7.37 18.36 2.56
C GLU A 357 -7.56 17.56 3.87
N ARG A 358 -7.21 18.13 5.03
CA ARG A 358 -7.36 17.48 6.33
C ARG A 358 -8.83 17.31 6.66
N LEU A 359 -9.19 16.15 7.17
CA LEU A 359 -10.53 15.89 7.67
C LEU A 359 -10.68 16.52 9.05
N ARG A 360 -11.83 17.16 9.27
CA ARG A 360 -12.20 17.77 10.55
C ARG A 360 -13.03 16.82 11.38
#